data_AF-A0A9W6P250-F1
#
_entry.id   AF-A0A9W6P250-F1
#
_cell.length_a   1.000
_cell.length_b   1.000
_cell.length_c   1.000
_cell.angle_alpha   90.00
_cell.angle_beta   90.00
_cell.angle_gamma   90.00
#
_symmetry.space_group_name_H-M   'P 1'
#
loop_
_entity.id
_entity.type
_entity.pdbx_description
1 polymer ?
#
loop_
_entity_poly.entity_id
_entity_poly.type
_entity_poly.pdbx_seq_one_letter_code
_entity_poly.pdbx_strand_id
1 'polypeptide(L)'
;MFTAMTPAPVFSLAELEAMNHQEFKAIVSGNLGDEHEELWELLSGIKLYPRTRAVLVDLLQTIALHANTERVELDRLKAECLAEGPEARSRFFGARSDYESRKRRRNGFKRLVEARMQRLKTAKRNNHETHQARNHDRHRLGLCNLALAVHQHRDSMLEEGITPDKHDLVLWEALEKIEVEMGGRVISLAQAIEYGHWTD
;
A
#
# COMPACT_ATOMS: atom_id res chain seq x y z
N MET A 1 10.27 20.58 -31.38
CA MET A 1 9.19 19.63 -31.78
C MET A 1 8.33 19.43 -30.55
N PHE A 2 7.18 20.08 -30.48
CA PHE A 2 6.24 19.93 -29.37
C PHE A 2 5.53 18.59 -29.53
N THR A 3 5.82 17.63 -28.66
CA THR A 3 5.04 16.40 -28.56
C THR A 3 3.65 16.81 -28.09
N ALA A 4 2.63 16.62 -28.93
CA ALA A 4 1.25 16.83 -28.52
C ALA A 4 0.97 15.94 -27.31
N MET A 5 0.77 16.56 -26.14
CA MET A 5 0.25 15.87 -24.95
C MET A 5 -1.12 15.33 -25.35
N THR A 6 -1.16 14.03 -25.63
CA THR A 6 -2.42 13.32 -25.82
C THR A 6 -3.17 13.46 -24.49
N PRO A 7 -4.41 13.98 -24.47
CA PRO A 7 -5.13 14.14 -23.22
C PRO A 7 -5.18 12.79 -22.51
N ALA A 8 -4.79 12.77 -21.22
CA ALA A 8 -4.81 11.56 -20.43
C ALA A 8 -6.23 10.97 -20.49
N PRO A 9 -6.37 9.66 -20.80
CA PRO A 9 -7.68 9.04 -20.82
C PRO A 9 -8.29 9.13 -19.41
N VAL A 10 -9.42 9.83 -19.31
CA VAL A 10 -10.17 9.98 -18.05
C VAL A 10 -10.97 8.70 -17.88
N PHE A 11 -10.55 7.84 -16.96
CA PHE A 11 -11.29 6.63 -16.60
C PHE A 11 -12.02 6.85 -15.28
N SER A 12 -13.28 6.45 -15.22
CA SER A 12 -14.02 6.34 -13.97
C SER A 12 -13.76 4.99 -13.29
N LEU A 13 -13.95 4.95 -11.97
CA LEU A 13 -13.87 3.71 -11.20
C LEU A 13 -14.84 2.64 -11.71
N ALA A 14 -16.07 3.04 -12.07
CA ALA A 14 -17.10 2.13 -12.57
C ALA A 14 -16.71 1.49 -13.90
N GLU A 15 -16.09 2.25 -14.81
CA GLU A 15 -15.59 1.71 -16.08
C GLU A 15 -14.47 0.70 -15.85
N LEU A 16 -13.49 1.01 -14.98
CA LEU A 16 -12.39 0.10 -14.67
C LEU A 16 -12.86 -1.19 -13.98
N GLU A 17 -13.91 -1.12 -13.15
CA GLU A 17 -14.52 -2.28 -12.53
C GLU A 17 -15.24 -3.17 -13.56
N ALA A 18 -15.98 -2.56 -14.48
CA ALA A 18 -16.77 -3.26 -15.50
C ALA A 18 -15.92 -3.89 -16.62
N MET A 19 -14.70 -3.38 -16.86
CA MET A 19 -13.80 -3.93 -17.87
C MET A 19 -13.50 -5.40 -17.64
N ASN A 20 -13.28 -6.16 -18.73
CA ASN A 20 -12.79 -7.51 -18.62
C ASN A 20 -11.28 -7.54 -18.28
N HIS A 21 -10.74 -8.72 -17.95
CA HIS A 21 -9.34 -8.83 -17.51
C HIS A 21 -8.34 -8.35 -18.56
N GLN A 22 -8.58 -8.62 -19.85
CA GLN A 22 -7.66 -8.28 -20.94
C GLN A 22 -7.64 -6.78 -21.22
N GLU A 23 -8.80 -6.14 -21.26
CA GLU A 23 -8.94 -4.68 -21.38
C GLU A 23 -8.24 -3.97 -20.23
N PHE A 24 -8.51 -4.42 -19.01
CA PHE A 24 -7.89 -3.87 -17.81
C PHE A 24 -6.36 -4.04 -17.83
N LYS A 25 -5.87 -5.21 -18.25
CA LYS A 25 -4.44 -5.47 -18.43
C LYS A 25 -3.82 -4.54 -19.48
N ALA A 26 -4.51 -4.33 -20.60
CA ALA A 26 -4.05 -3.42 -21.66
C ALA A 26 -3.92 -1.99 -21.12
N ILE A 27 -4.92 -1.50 -20.37
CA ILE A 27 -4.86 -0.18 -19.71
C ILE A 27 -3.70 -0.09 -18.73
N VAL A 28 -3.55 -1.05 -17.82
CA VAL A 28 -2.46 -1.02 -16.83
C VAL A 28 -1.09 -1.04 -17.51
N SER A 29 -0.91 -1.89 -18.51
CA SER A 29 0.38 -2.05 -19.22
C SER A 29 0.72 -0.88 -20.14
N GLY A 30 -0.28 -0.23 -20.74
CA GLY A 30 -0.12 0.91 -21.62
C GLY A 30 0.14 2.22 -20.88
N ASN A 31 -0.23 2.31 -19.59
CA ASN A 31 -0.18 3.54 -18.80
C ASN A 31 0.80 3.43 -17.61
N LEU A 32 1.94 2.73 -17.76
CA LEU A 32 2.93 2.57 -16.68
C LEU A 32 3.75 3.83 -16.37
N GLY A 33 3.80 4.79 -17.29
CA GLY A 33 4.57 6.04 -17.17
C GLY A 33 3.96 7.04 -16.17
N ASP A 34 4.73 8.07 -15.82
CA ASP A 34 4.41 9.09 -14.80
C ASP A 34 3.31 10.08 -15.24
N GLU A 35 3.02 10.12 -16.52
CA GLU A 35 2.00 10.95 -17.15
C GLU A 35 0.54 10.58 -16.78
N HIS A 36 0.32 9.47 -16.07
CA HIS A 36 -1.03 8.93 -15.75
C HIS A 36 -1.31 8.86 -14.25
N GLU A 37 -0.90 9.86 -13.50
CA GLU A 37 -0.96 9.85 -12.04
C GLU A 37 -2.36 9.62 -11.47
N GLU A 38 -3.37 10.32 -12.02
CA GLU A 38 -4.77 10.22 -11.61
C GLU A 38 -5.33 8.79 -11.78
N LEU A 39 -4.98 8.12 -12.89
CA LEU A 39 -5.33 6.73 -13.12
C LEU A 39 -4.70 5.82 -12.05
N TRP A 40 -3.44 6.08 -11.68
CA TRP A 40 -2.75 5.29 -10.67
C TRP A 40 -3.30 5.47 -9.26
N GLU A 41 -3.87 6.63 -8.94
CA GLU A 41 -4.62 6.83 -7.70
C GLU A 41 -5.88 5.93 -7.68
N LEU A 42 -6.64 5.90 -8.78
CA LEU A 42 -7.81 5.02 -8.92
C LEU A 42 -7.43 3.53 -8.83
N LEU A 43 -6.39 3.11 -9.57
CA LEU A 43 -5.90 1.74 -9.59
C LEU A 43 -5.32 1.28 -8.25
N SER A 44 -4.86 2.22 -7.42
CA SER A 44 -4.37 1.97 -6.06
C SER A 44 -5.48 1.96 -5.01
N GLY A 45 -6.71 2.32 -5.40
CA GLY A 45 -7.88 2.28 -4.55
C GLY A 45 -8.21 0.86 -4.05
N ILE A 46 -8.86 0.78 -2.89
CA ILE A 46 -9.14 -0.48 -2.17
C ILE A 46 -9.83 -1.51 -3.07
N LYS A 47 -10.76 -1.07 -3.92
CA LYS A 47 -11.54 -1.95 -4.80
C LYS A 47 -10.71 -2.57 -5.93
N LEU A 48 -9.84 -1.78 -6.57
CA LEU A 48 -9.05 -2.23 -7.72
C LEU A 48 -7.68 -2.80 -7.34
N TYR A 49 -7.19 -2.52 -6.12
CA TYR A 49 -5.87 -2.94 -5.64
C TYR A 49 -5.54 -4.41 -5.92
N PRO A 50 -6.39 -5.40 -5.59
CA PRO A 50 -6.05 -6.81 -5.81
C PRO A 50 -5.87 -7.13 -7.29
N ARG A 51 -6.72 -6.54 -8.13
CA ARG A 51 -6.73 -6.73 -9.58
C ARG A 51 -5.53 -6.06 -10.24
N THR A 52 -5.23 -4.82 -9.89
CA THR A 52 -4.04 -4.08 -10.33
C THR A 52 -2.77 -4.84 -9.96
N ARG A 53 -2.68 -5.32 -8.71
CA ARG A 53 -1.53 -6.12 -8.25
C ARG A 53 -1.39 -7.41 -9.05
N ALA A 54 -2.48 -8.12 -9.32
CA ALA A 54 -2.45 -9.36 -10.09
C ALA A 54 -1.91 -9.13 -11.51
N VAL A 55 -2.36 -8.06 -12.18
CA VAL A 55 -1.83 -7.68 -13.50
C VAL A 55 -0.34 -7.36 -13.45
N LEU A 56 0.12 -6.56 -12.48
CA LEU A 56 1.54 -6.22 -12.38
C LEU A 56 2.41 -7.46 -12.10
N VAL A 57 1.94 -8.40 -11.29
CA VAL A 57 2.62 -9.70 -11.07
C VAL A 57 2.69 -10.50 -12.36
N ASP A 58 1.58 -10.60 -13.08
CA ASP A 58 1.51 -11.31 -14.37
C ASP A 58 2.44 -10.69 -15.43
N LEU A 59 2.54 -9.36 -15.49
CA LEU A 59 3.50 -8.66 -16.35
C LEU A 59 4.96 -9.01 -15.98
N LEU A 60 5.31 -9.04 -14.69
CA LEU A 60 6.66 -9.43 -14.25
C LEU A 60 6.97 -10.89 -14.60
N GLN A 61 6.00 -11.79 -14.47
CA GLN A 61 6.15 -13.20 -14.85
C GLN A 61 6.33 -13.35 -16.37
N THR A 62 5.53 -12.64 -17.17
CA THR A 62 5.64 -12.61 -18.64
C THR A 62 7.02 -12.12 -19.08
N ILE A 63 7.52 -11.04 -18.46
CA ILE A 63 8.87 -10.51 -18.69
C ILE A 63 9.94 -11.55 -18.40
N ALA A 64 9.83 -12.27 -17.28
CA ALA A 64 10.79 -13.30 -16.89
C ALA A 64 10.77 -14.49 -17.87
N LEU A 65 9.59 -14.92 -18.31
CA LEU A 65 9.42 -15.99 -19.29
C LEU A 65 10.06 -15.62 -20.64
N HIS A 66 9.79 -14.42 -21.13
CA HIS A 66 10.39 -13.93 -22.39
C HIS A 66 11.91 -13.82 -22.27
N ALA A 67 12.43 -13.30 -21.15
CA ALA A 67 13.86 -13.20 -20.91
C ALA A 67 14.55 -14.57 -20.94
N ASN A 68 13.92 -15.59 -20.34
CA ASN A 68 14.46 -16.94 -20.35
C ASN A 68 14.41 -17.56 -21.75
N THR A 69 13.29 -17.41 -22.46
CA THR A 69 13.12 -17.94 -23.83
C THR A 69 14.16 -17.35 -24.78
N GLU A 70 14.34 -16.03 -24.78
CA GLU A 70 15.36 -15.37 -25.61
C GLU A 70 16.79 -15.80 -25.28
N ARG A 71 17.08 -16.04 -23.99
CA ARG A 71 18.39 -16.54 -23.56
C ARG A 71 18.64 -17.95 -24.09
N VAL A 72 17.66 -18.85 -23.95
CA VAL A 72 17.75 -20.23 -24.45
C VAL A 72 17.97 -20.25 -25.96
N GLU A 73 17.23 -19.42 -26.71
CA GLU A 73 17.43 -19.31 -28.17
C GLU A 73 18.81 -18.78 -28.54
N LEU A 74 19.33 -17.79 -27.81
CA LEU A 74 20.67 -17.27 -28.06
C LEU A 74 21.75 -18.32 -27.74
N ASP A 75 21.59 -19.09 -26.66
CA ASP A 75 22.50 -20.16 -26.28
C ASP A 75 22.47 -21.31 -27.31
N ARG A 76 21.29 -21.65 -27.83
CA ARG A 76 21.12 -22.61 -28.94
C ARG A 76 21.86 -22.14 -30.19
N LEU A 77 21.62 -20.90 -30.62
CA LEU A 77 22.29 -20.33 -31.78
C LEU A 77 23.81 -20.27 -31.60
N LYS A 78 24.28 -19.99 -30.39
CA LYS A 78 25.72 -20.03 -30.06
C LYS A 78 26.30 -21.43 -30.31
N ALA A 79 25.62 -22.48 -29.87
CA ALA A 79 26.07 -23.86 -30.07
C ALA A 79 26.09 -24.24 -31.55
N GLU A 80 25.07 -23.86 -32.32
CA GLU A 80 25.00 -24.09 -33.78
C GLU A 80 26.14 -23.39 -34.52
N CYS A 81 26.37 -22.10 -34.26
CA CYS A 81 27.46 -21.34 -34.87
C CYS A 81 28.85 -21.86 -34.48
N LEU A 82 29.02 -22.45 -33.28
CA LEU A 82 30.28 -23.08 -32.89
C LEU A 82 30.55 -24.36 -33.67
N ALA A 83 29.51 -25.14 -33.99
CA ALA A 83 29.62 -26.36 -34.79
C ALA A 83 29.89 -26.07 -36.29
N GLU A 84 29.34 -24.98 -36.83
CA GLU A 84 29.49 -24.57 -38.24
C GLU A 84 30.83 -23.85 -38.54
N GLY A 85 31.58 -23.45 -37.52
CA GLY A 85 32.91 -22.84 -37.69
C GLY A 85 32.93 -21.31 -37.84
N PRO A 86 34.08 -20.73 -38.24
CA PRO A 86 34.33 -19.28 -38.13
C PRO A 86 33.37 -18.40 -38.94
N GLU A 87 32.87 -18.87 -40.07
CA GLU A 87 31.99 -18.12 -40.98
C GLU A 87 30.60 -17.88 -40.34
N ALA A 88 30.14 -18.78 -39.47
CA ALA A 88 28.87 -18.65 -38.76
C ALA A 88 28.93 -17.66 -37.59
N ARG A 89 30.11 -17.17 -37.20
CA ARG A 89 30.26 -16.23 -36.06
C ARG A 89 29.55 -14.90 -36.29
N SER A 90 29.50 -14.41 -37.54
CA SER A 90 28.81 -13.16 -37.88
C SER A 90 27.31 -13.22 -37.54
N ARG A 91 26.65 -14.35 -37.84
CA ARG A 91 25.25 -14.62 -37.50
C ARG A 91 24.99 -14.55 -36.00
N PHE A 92 25.88 -15.16 -35.20
CA PHE A 92 25.79 -15.09 -33.74
C PHE A 92 25.95 -13.67 -33.19
N PHE A 93 26.92 -12.90 -33.70
CA PHE A 93 27.12 -11.52 -33.24
C PHE A 93 25.94 -10.60 -33.58
N GLY A 94 25.33 -10.76 -34.76
CA GLY A 94 24.09 -10.07 -35.12
C GLY A 94 22.95 -10.39 -34.13
N ALA A 95 22.66 -11.67 -33.92
CA ALA A 95 21.63 -12.10 -32.98
C ALA A 95 21.89 -11.65 -31.54
N ARG A 96 23.16 -11.63 -31.10
CA ARG A 96 23.56 -11.13 -29.78
C ARG A 96 23.30 -9.63 -29.63
N SER A 97 23.57 -8.84 -30.67
CA SER A 97 23.27 -7.40 -30.69
C SER A 97 21.77 -7.16 -30.52
N ASP A 98 20.95 -7.89 -31.29
CA ASP A 98 19.49 -7.80 -31.21
C ASP A 98 18.97 -8.21 -29.84
N TYR A 99 19.51 -9.29 -29.27
CA TYR A 99 19.21 -9.73 -27.92
C TYR A 99 19.50 -8.64 -26.88
N GLU A 100 20.67 -8.01 -26.92
CA GLU A 100 21.01 -6.93 -25.96
C GLU A 100 20.09 -5.71 -26.14
N SER A 101 19.70 -5.38 -27.38
CA SER A 101 18.70 -4.31 -27.64
C SER A 101 17.32 -4.65 -27.04
N ARG A 102 16.82 -5.87 -27.26
CA ARG A 102 15.55 -6.33 -26.67
C ARG A 102 15.63 -6.40 -25.15
N LYS A 103 16.75 -6.88 -24.60
CA LYS A 103 17.02 -6.92 -23.15
C LYS A 103 17.01 -5.54 -22.51
N ARG A 104 17.59 -4.52 -23.14
CA ARG A 104 17.52 -3.13 -22.65
C ARG A 104 16.08 -2.63 -22.59
N ARG A 105 15.30 -2.80 -23.67
CA ARG A 105 13.88 -2.41 -23.72
C ARG A 105 13.05 -3.11 -22.65
N ARG A 106 13.22 -4.44 -22.53
CA ARG A 106 12.57 -5.25 -21.50
C ARG A 106 12.92 -4.78 -20.09
N ASN A 107 14.19 -4.50 -19.82
CA ASN A 107 14.62 -4.01 -18.51
C ASN A 107 14.04 -2.62 -18.20
N GLY A 108 13.92 -1.74 -19.20
CA GLY A 108 13.22 -0.47 -19.05
C GLY A 108 11.76 -0.66 -18.65
N PHE A 109 11.03 -1.49 -19.38
CA PHE A 109 9.64 -1.83 -19.07
C PHE A 109 9.51 -2.49 -17.69
N LYS A 110 10.40 -3.43 -17.34
CA LYS A 110 10.44 -4.08 -16.02
C LYS A 110 10.57 -3.05 -14.89
N ARG A 111 11.45 -2.06 -15.03
CA ARG A 111 11.63 -1.00 -14.02
C ARG A 111 10.35 -0.19 -13.83
N LEU A 112 9.62 0.13 -14.90
CA LEU A 112 8.34 0.82 -14.80
C LEU A 112 7.30 -0.02 -14.02
N VAL A 113 7.20 -1.32 -14.34
CA VAL A 113 6.31 -2.24 -13.61
C VAL A 113 6.71 -2.34 -12.13
N GLU A 114 8.00 -2.44 -11.82
CA GLU A 114 8.51 -2.50 -10.44
C GLU A 114 8.25 -1.20 -9.67
N ALA A 115 8.45 -0.03 -10.30
CA ALA A 115 8.15 1.27 -9.71
C ALA A 115 6.67 1.38 -9.35
N ARG A 116 5.77 0.98 -10.26
CA ARG A 116 4.32 0.96 -10.02
C ARG A 116 3.90 -0.03 -8.95
N MET A 117 4.53 -1.21 -8.91
CA MET A 117 4.31 -2.19 -7.83
C MET A 117 4.72 -1.62 -6.46
N GLN A 118 5.86 -0.93 -6.39
CA GLN A 118 6.32 -0.32 -5.14
C GLN A 118 5.38 0.79 -4.68
N ARG A 119 4.96 1.66 -5.61
CA ARG A 119 3.97 2.70 -5.34
C ARG A 119 2.65 2.13 -4.81
N LEU A 120 2.15 1.06 -5.45
CA LEU A 120 0.94 0.37 -5.02
C LEU A 120 1.06 -0.14 -3.58
N LYS A 121 2.22 -0.70 -3.19
CA LYS A 121 2.48 -1.12 -1.80
C LYS A 121 2.49 0.06 -0.83
N THR A 122 3.15 1.16 -1.18
CA THR A 122 3.19 2.37 -0.35
C THR A 122 1.80 2.95 -0.13
N ALA A 123 0.96 3.03 -1.18
CA ALA A 123 -0.41 3.51 -1.06
C ALA A 123 -1.24 2.65 -0.09
N LYS A 124 -1.13 1.31 -0.17
CA LYS A 124 -1.78 0.41 0.78
C LYS A 124 -1.31 0.63 2.22
N ARG A 125 0.01 0.81 2.41
CA ARG A 125 0.60 1.05 3.73
C ARG A 125 0.09 2.35 4.33
N ASN A 126 0.11 3.45 3.58
CA ASN A 126 -0.37 4.75 4.04
C ASN A 126 -1.86 4.71 4.41
N ASN A 127 -2.68 4.00 3.62
CA ASN A 127 -4.10 3.81 3.96
C ASN A 127 -4.27 3.02 5.25
N HIS A 128 -3.47 1.96 5.45
CA HIS A 128 -3.52 1.16 6.67
C HIS A 128 -3.09 1.96 7.91
N GLU A 129 -1.97 2.70 7.82
CA GLU A 129 -1.46 3.56 8.90
C GLU A 129 -2.48 4.65 9.26
N THR A 130 -3.10 5.27 8.25
CA THR A 130 -4.15 6.29 8.47
C THR A 130 -5.39 5.69 9.17
N HIS A 131 -5.81 4.49 8.77
CA HIS A 131 -6.91 3.79 9.43
C HIS A 131 -6.57 3.37 10.86
N GLN A 132 -5.33 2.91 11.10
CA GLN A 132 -4.86 2.57 12.44
C GLN A 132 -4.79 3.80 13.34
N ALA A 133 -4.26 4.93 12.87
CA ALA A 133 -4.23 6.18 13.62
C ALA A 133 -5.64 6.64 14.00
N ARG A 134 -6.59 6.65 13.04
CA ARG A 134 -7.99 7.00 13.31
C ARG A 134 -8.66 6.06 14.31
N ASN A 135 -8.41 4.76 14.20
CA ASN A 135 -8.95 3.78 15.15
C ASN A 135 -8.33 3.94 16.54
N HIS A 136 -7.03 4.22 16.61
CA HIS A 136 -6.34 4.51 17.85
C HIS A 136 -6.92 5.74 18.54
N ASP A 137 -7.09 6.85 17.80
CA ASP A 137 -7.70 8.08 18.32
C ASP A 137 -9.14 7.85 18.78
N ARG A 138 -9.93 7.07 18.01
CA ARG A 138 -11.30 6.71 18.39
C ARG A 138 -11.34 5.86 19.66
N HIS A 139 -10.46 4.87 19.80
CA HIS A 139 -10.37 4.07 21.02
C HIS A 139 -9.91 4.91 22.20
N ARG A 140 -8.95 5.82 21.99
CA ARG A 140 -8.49 6.76 23.02
C ARG A 140 -9.65 7.63 23.51
N LEU A 141 -10.39 8.26 22.60
CA LEU A 141 -11.58 9.06 22.94
C LEU A 141 -12.65 8.23 23.65
N GLY A 142 -12.91 6.99 23.20
CA GLY A 142 -13.85 6.09 23.87
C GLY A 142 -13.44 5.76 25.30
N LEU A 143 -12.14 5.52 25.54
CA LEU A 143 -11.60 5.28 26.87
C LEU A 143 -11.64 6.55 27.74
N CYS A 144 -11.34 7.72 27.18
CA CYS A 144 -11.49 9.01 27.87
C CYS A 144 -12.93 9.23 28.33
N ASN A 145 -13.90 9.06 27.43
CA ASN A 145 -15.31 9.25 27.74
C ASN A 145 -15.80 8.24 28.79
N LEU A 146 -15.34 7.00 28.72
CA LEU A 146 -15.64 6.00 29.75
C LEU A 146 -15.07 6.40 31.11
N ALA A 147 -13.81 6.85 31.15
CA ALA A 147 -13.17 7.27 32.38
C ALA A 147 -13.87 8.49 33.01
N LEU A 148 -14.25 9.47 32.18
CA LEU A 148 -15.04 10.62 32.60
C LEU A 148 -16.41 10.21 33.15
N ALA A 149 -17.12 9.32 32.48
CA ALA A 149 -18.42 8.84 32.95
C ALA A 149 -18.31 8.10 34.31
N VAL A 150 -17.26 7.30 34.50
CA VAL A 150 -17.00 6.63 35.79
C VAL A 150 -16.64 7.64 36.88
N HIS A 151 -15.84 8.66 36.55
CA HIS A 151 -15.50 9.73 37.49
C HIS A 151 -16.74 10.54 37.89
N GLN A 152 -17.56 10.96 36.93
CA GLN A 152 -18.81 11.68 37.19
C GLN A 152 -19.79 10.86 38.03
N HIS A 153 -19.88 9.54 37.79
CA HIS A 153 -20.67 8.64 38.62
C HIS A 153 -20.16 8.59 40.07
N ARG A 154 -18.83 8.51 40.26
CA ARG A 154 -18.22 8.58 41.59
C ARG A 154 -18.58 9.88 42.31
N ASP A 155 -18.41 11.01 41.63
CA ASP A 155 -18.70 12.33 42.21
C ASP A 155 -20.18 12.45 42.60
N SER A 156 -21.10 12.08 41.70
CA SER A 156 -22.55 12.10 41.97
C SER A 156 -22.94 11.21 43.16
N MET A 157 -22.38 10.00 43.28
CA MET A 157 -22.66 9.14 44.43
C MET A 157 -22.15 9.73 45.75
N LEU A 158 -20.97 10.35 45.73
CA LEU A 158 -20.39 10.99 46.92
C LEU A 158 -21.17 12.25 47.32
N GLU A 159 -21.62 13.05 46.35
CA GLU A 159 -22.44 14.25 46.56
C GLU A 159 -23.82 13.90 47.14
N GLU A 160 -24.45 12.84 46.64
CA GLU A 160 -25.76 12.37 47.12
C GLU A 160 -25.68 11.56 48.43
N GLY A 161 -24.45 11.29 48.91
CA GLY A 161 -24.23 10.48 50.12
C GLY A 161 -24.67 9.02 49.96
N ILE A 162 -24.73 8.53 48.71
CA ILE A 162 -25.09 7.14 48.40
C ILE A 162 -23.90 6.24 48.74
N THR A 163 -24.17 5.13 49.42
CA THR A 163 -23.12 4.13 49.68
C THR A 163 -22.88 3.31 48.41
N PRO A 164 -21.67 3.33 47.84
CA PRO A 164 -21.35 2.59 46.61
C PRO A 164 -21.39 1.08 46.83
N ASP A 165 -21.76 0.33 45.79
CA ASP A 165 -21.63 -1.12 45.81
C ASP A 165 -20.16 -1.54 45.62
N LYS A 166 -19.85 -2.79 45.96
CA LYS A 166 -18.53 -3.39 45.75
C LYS A 166 -18.07 -3.29 44.29
N HIS A 167 -19.00 -3.38 43.34
CA HIS A 167 -18.68 -3.26 41.92
C HIS A 167 -18.26 -1.84 41.52
N ASP A 168 -18.87 -0.82 42.12
CA ASP A 168 -18.51 0.59 41.90
C ASP A 168 -17.11 0.88 42.43
N LEU A 169 -16.79 0.37 43.63
CA LEU A 169 -15.46 0.51 44.22
C LEU A 169 -14.35 -0.12 43.36
N VAL A 170 -14.62 -1.30 42.77
CA VAL A 170 -13.67 -1.97 41.85
C VAL A 170 -13.48 -1.14 40.58
N LEU A 171 -14.55 -0.55 40.05
CA LEU A 171 -14.50 0.30 38.87
C LEU A 171 -13.70 1.59 39.13
N TRP A 172 -13.88 2.20 40.30
CA TRP A 172 -13.14 3.40 40.71
C TRP A 172 -11.67 3.11 40.97
N GLU A 173 -11.35 1.98 41.62
CA GLU A 173 -9.97 1.53 41.80
C GLU A 173 -9.26 1.28 40.46
N ALA A 174 -10.00 0.82 39.44
CA ALA A 174 -9.45 0.65 38.10
C ALA A 174 -9.01 1.99 37.47
N LEU A 175 -9.69 3.11 37.75
CA LEU A 175 -9.24 4.44 37.29
C LEU A 175 -7.93 4.86 37.95
N GLU A 176 -7.71 4.50 39.22
CA GLU A 176 -6.46 4.82 39.93
C GLU A 176 -5.28 3.97 39.47
N LYS A 177 -5.54 2.74 39.02
CA LYS A 177 -4.52 1.79 38.55
C LYS A 177 -4.06 2.02 37.12
N ILE A 178 -4.90 2.65 36.29
CA ILE A 178 -4.56 2.94 34.89
C ILE A 178 -3.68 4.19 34.87
N GLU A 179 -2.42 4.00 34.47
CA GLU A 179 -1.44 5.07 34.36
C GLU A 179 -1.36 5.61 32.92
N VAL A 180 -1.22 6.93 32.79
CA VAL A 180 -1.05 7.63 31.52
C VAL A 180 0.16 8.56 31.58
N GLU A 181 0.93 8.60 30.49
CA GLU A 181 2.05 9.53 30.35
C GLU A 181 1.56 10.88 29.80
N MET A 182 1.74 11.94 30.60
CA MET A 182 1.32 13.30 30.29
C MET A 182 2.46 14.27 30.61
N GLY A 183 2.98 14.96 29.58
CA GLY A 183 4.04 15.97 29.76
C GLY A 183 5.35 15.43 30.36
N GLY A 184 5.69 14.17 30.09
CA GLY A 184 6.89 13.50 30.63
C GLY A 184 6.76 13.04 32.08
N ARG A 185 5.52 12.99 32.62
CA ARG A 185 5.19 12.39 33.91
C ARG A 185 4.15 11.29 33.73
N VAL A 186 4.22 10.27 34.57
CA VAL A 186 3.21 9.21 34.65
C VAL A 186 2.25 9.57 35.79
N ILE A 187 0.96 9.69 35.48
CA ILE A 187 -0.11 10.01 36.46
C ILE A 187 -1.26 9.00 36.30
N SER A 188 -2.08 8.82 37.35
CA SER A 188 -3.27 7.98 37.24
C SER A 188 -4.34 8.64 36.35
N LEU A 189 -5.25 7.84 35.82
CA LEU A 189 -6.35 8.33 35.00
C LEU A 189 -7.28 9.27 35.78
N ALA A 190 -7.51 8.96 37.05
CA ALA A 190 -8.26 9.82 37.97
C ALA A 190 -7.58 11.19 38.13
N GLN A 191 -6.27 11.21 38.40
CA GLN A 191 -5.50 12.46 38.50
C GLN A 191 -5.50 13.26 37.19
N ALA A 192 -5.43 12.60 36.04
CA ALA A 192 -5.48 13.27 34.75
C ALA A 192 -6.83 13.99 34.53
N ILE A 193 -7.94 13.42 35.00
CA ILE A 193 -9.27 14.03 34.95
C ILE A 193 -9.37 15.18 35.96
N GLU A 194 -8.96 14.96 37.22
CA GLU A 194 -8.99 15.98 38.29
C GLU A 194 -8.16 17.23 37.95
N TYR A 195 -7.02 17.05 37.27
CA TYR A 195 -6.17 18.17 36.83
C TYR A 195 -6.68 18.88 35.57
N GLY A 196 -7.86 18.51 35.06
CA GLY A 196 -8.46 19.13 33.88
C GLY A 196 -7.69 18.87 32.61
N HIS A 197 -6.83 17.84 32.57
CA HIS A 197 -6.10 17.50 31.36
C HIS A 197 -6.99 16.80 30.33
N TRP A 198 -8.09 16.20 30.78
CA TRP A 198 -9.17 15.65 29.97
C TRP A 198 -10.48 16.36 30.32
N THR A 199 -10.85 17.34 29.52
CA THR A 199 -12.18 17.98 29.52
C THR A 199 -12.76 17.87 28.10
N ASP A 200 -14.10 17.87 28.00
CA ASP A 200 -14.81 17.99 26.71
C ASP A 200 -14.34 19.19 25.87
#